data_AF-A0A7X7BDQ7-F1
#
_entry.id   AF-A0A7X7BDQ7-F1
#
_cell.length_a   1.000
_cell.length_b   1.000
_cell.length_c   1.000
_cell.angle_alpha   90.00
_cell.angle_beta   90.00
_cell.angle_gamma   90.00
#
_symmetry.space_group_name_H-M   'P 1'
#
loop_
_entity.id
_entity.type
_entity.pdbx_description
1 polymer ?
#
loop_
_entity_poly.entity_id
_entity_poly.type
_entity_poly.pdbx_seq_one_letter_code
_entity_poly.pdbx_strand_id
1 'polypeptide(L)'
;MIIPEKIYIYRLTHIENLDYILTKNKIICPNHPDAEKDYINIGDKSLIENRKEKVINLEPGGTFSDYVAFYFGARSPMLYEIQKGYNGVEKRDPEELIYLVSDFTTIKLLNIQYIFTDGHAYNHLSQFFNEEKDLKEIDWKAVNLVKWNDTEEVL
;
A
#
# COMPACT_ATOMS: atom_id res chain seq x y z
N MET A 1 -12.66 -17.87 -7.72
CA MET A 1 -11.60 -17.85 -6.67
C MET A 1 -12.25 -17.70 -5.30
N ILE A 2 -11.64 -18.24 -4.24
CA ILE A 2 -12.18 -18.14 -2.88
C ILE A 2 -11.68 -16.84 -2.27
N ILE A 3 -12.59 -15.91 -2.01
CA ILE A 3 -12.30 -14.68 -1.26
C ILE A 3 -12.21 -15.05 0.23
N PRO A 4 -11.19 -14.59 0.97
CA PRO A 4 -11.09 -14.83 2.40
C PRO A 4 -12.30 -14.29 3.16
N GLU A 5 -12.74 -15.01 4.20
CA GLU A 5 -13.83 -14.55 5.09
C GLU A 5 -13.47 -13.22 5.77
N LYS A 6 -12.19 -13.04 6.11
CA LYS A 6 -11.64 -11.80 6.64
C LYS A 6 -10.44 -11.35 5.82
N ILE A 7 -10.51 -10.11 5.35
CA ILE A 7 -9.47 -9.47 4.55
C ILE A 7 -8.76 -8.44 5.42
N TYR A 8 -7.50 -8.70 5.73
CA TYR A 8 -6.65 -7.75 6.43
C TYR A 8 -5.98 -6.79 5.45
N ILE A 9 -5.67 -5.59 5.94
CA ILE A 9 -4.88 -4.60 5.23
C ILE A 9 -3.72 -4.15 6.11
N TYR A 10 -2.55 -4.01 5.50
CA TYR A 10 -1.27 -3.84 6.18
C TYR A 10 -0.57 -2.59 5.66
N ARG A 11 -0.24 -1.66 6.54
CA ARG A 11 0.65 -0.55 6.24
C ARG A 11 1.95 -0.73 7.00
N LEU A 12 3.03 -0.94 6.27
CA LEU A 12 4.38 -0.87 6.80
C LEU A 12 4.79 0.60 6.95
N THR A 13 5.40 0.97 8.08
CA THR A 13 5.93 2.32 8.33
C THR A 13 7.12 2.25 9.29
N HIS A 14 7.93 3.31 9.33
CA HIS A 14 8.92 3.50 10.37
C HIS A 14 8.25 3.69 11.75
N ILE A 15 8.85 3.15 12.81
CA ILE A 15 8.34 3.21 14.18
C ILE A 15 8.22 4.65 14.69
N GLU A 16 9.17 5.51 14.35
CA GLU A 16 9.14 6.94 14.78
C GLU A 16 7.98 7.74 14.16
N ASN A 17 7.37 7.27 13.07
CA ASN A 17 6.16 7.90 12.54
C ASN A 17 4.94 7.69 13.45
N LEU A 18 5.01 6.77 14.42
CA LEU A 18 3.90 6.46 15.32
C LEU A 18 3.53 7.66 16.20
N ASP A 19 4.51 8.43 16.68
CA ASP A 19 4.27 9.60 17.52
C ASP A 19 3.41 10.64 16.80
N TYR A 20 3.71 10.90 15.53
CA TYR A 20 2.90 11.78 14.68
C TYR A 20 1.49 11.23 14.47
N ILE A 21 1.38 9.94 14.10
CA ILE A 21 0.09 9.29 13.81
C ILE A 21 -0.82 9.33 15.04
N LEU A 22 -0.28 9.04 16.22
CA LEU A 22 -1.02 9.06 17.49
C LEU A 22 -1.38 10.49 17.90
N THR A 23 -0.46 11.43 17.80
CA THR A 23 -0.70 12.84 18.18
C THR A 23 -1.78 13.48 17.29
N LYS A 24 -1.77 13.20 15.99
CA LYS A 24 -2.78 13.70 15.04
C LYS A 24 -4.06 12.86 15.03
N ASN A 25 -4.02 11.67 15.63
CA ASN A 25 -5.07 10.65 15.60
C ASN A 25 -5.54 10.30 14.17
N LYS A 26 -4.62 10.36 13.19
CA LYS A 26 -4.87 10.15 11.75
C LYS A 26 -3.62 9.65 11.05
N ILE A 27 -3.82 8.87 9.99
CA ILE A 27 -2.76 8.59 9.00
C ILE A 27 -3.02 9.54 7.82
N ILE A 28 -2.03 10.37 7.51
CA ILE A 28 -2.18 11.49 6.58
C ILE A 28 -1.41 11.19 5.29
N CYS A 29 -2.02 11.43 4.13
CA CYS A 29 -1.38 11.21 2.82
C CYS A 29 -0.38 12.33 2.50
N PRO A 30 0.62 12.07 1.64
CA PRO A 30 1.68 13.03 1.33
C PRO A 30 1.22 14.42 0.85
N ASN A 31 0.15 14.49 0.05
CA ASN A 31 -0.36 15.76 -0.50
C ASN A 31 -1.28 16.53 0.46
N HIS A 32 -1.61 15.97 1.62
CA HIS A 32 -2.49 16.65 2.56
C HIS A 32 -1.79 17.88 3.17
N PRO A 33 -2.48 19.02 3.40
CA PRO A 33 -1.87 20.22 3.97
C PRO A 33 -1.19 20.02 5.33
N ASP A 34 -1.72 19.08 6.13
CA ASP A 34 -1.18 18.72 7.45
C ASP A 34 -0.13 17.58 7.43
N ALA A 35 0.36 17.20 6.24
CA ALA A 35 1.39 16.16 6.13
C ALA A 35 2.67 16.57 6.87
N GLU A 36 3.25 15.63 7.61
CA GLU A 36 4.47 15.89 8.38
C GLU A 36 5.69 16.00 7.47
N LYS A 37 6.49 17.06 7.67
CA LYS A 37 7.70 17.29 6.89
C LYS A 37 8.79 16.29 7.23
N ASP A 38 8.82 15.87 8.50
CA ASP A 38 9.78 14.93 9.04
C ASP A 38 9.25 13.48 8.99
N TYR A 39 8.19 13.19 8.23
CA TYR A 39 7.69 11.82 8.05
C TYR A 39 8.78 10.95 7.41
N ILE A 40 9.20 9.89 8.12
CA ILE A 40 10.25 8.99 7.67
C ILE A 40 9.69 8.08 6.58
N ASN A 41 10.16 8.32 5.36
CA ASN A 41 9.79 7.53 4.21
C ASN A 41 10.63 6.24 4.15
N ILE A 42 9.94 5.11 4.09
CA ILE A 42 10.56 3.78 4.00
C ILE A 42 10.45 3.17 2.59
N GLY A 43 9.81 3.84 1.63
CA GLY A 43 9.64 3.33 0.27
C GLY A 43 10.73 3.81 -0.69
N ASP A 44 10.71 3.26 -1.90
CA ASP A 44 11.55 3.72 -3.00
C ASP A 44 11.19 5.16 -3.41
N LYS A 45 12.13 6.08 -3.20
CA LYS A 45 12.00 7.50 -3.52
C LYS A 45 11.76 7.74 -5.01
N SER A 46 12.38 6.96 -5.89
CA SER A 46 12.19 7.06 -7.34
C SER A 46 10.78 6.64 -7.76
N LEU A 47 10.25 5.58 -7.14
CA LEU A 47 8.84 5.20 -7.34
C LEU A 47 7.89 6.26 -6.77
N ILE A 48 8.23 6.92 -5.67
CA ILE A 48 7.41 8.00 -5.07
C ILE A 48 7.38 9.24 -5.97
N GLU A 49 8.51 9.62 -6.57
CA GLU A 49 8.57 10.76 -7.50
C GLU A 49 7.77 10.47 -8.77
N ASN A 50 7.93 9.30 -9.37
CA ASN A 50 7.15 8.87 -10.54
C ASN A 50 5.64 8.71 -10.22
N ARG A 51 5.29 8.44 -8.96
CA ARG A 51 3.89 8.32 -8.49
C ARG A 51 3.15 9.66 -8.39
N LYS A 52 3.87 10.78 -8.27
CA LYS A 52 3.23 12.12 -8.18
C LYS A 52 2.49 12.49 -9.46
N GLU A 53 2.93 11.97 -10.60
CA GLU A 53 2.38 12.34 -11.90
C GLU A 53 1.32 11.35 -12.42
N LYS A 54 1.24 10.14 -11.83
CA LYS A 54 0.26 9.14 -12.27
C LYS A 54 -1.12 9.45 -11.69
N VAL A 55 -1.98 10.01 -12.55
CA VAL A 55 -3.39 10.28 -12.28
C VAL A 55 -4.16 8.97 -12.21
N ILE A 56 -5.00 8.84 -11.18
CA ILE A 56 -5.94 7.75 -11.03
C ILE A 56 -7.25 8.17 -11.69
N ASN A 57 -7.59 7.52 -12.81
CA ASN A 57 -8.80 7.82 -13.59
C ASN A 57 -10.03 7.06 -13.08
N LEU A 58 -10.19 6.99 -11.75
CA LEU A 58 -11.29 6.33 -11.06
C LEU A 58 -11.61 7.13 -9.81
N GLU A 59 -12.89 7.41 -9.54
CA GLU A 59 -13.32 8.15 -8.36
C GLU A 59 -12.78 7.52 -7.07
N PRO A 60 -12.25 8.31 -6.11
CA PRO A 60 -12.32 9.78 -6.02
C PRO A 60 -11.25 10.55 -6.82
N GLY A 61 -10.46 9.88 -7.66
CA GLY A 61 -9.50 10.51 -8.57
C GLY A 61 -8.18 10.88 -7.90
N GLY A 62 -7.53 11.96 -8.34
CA GLY A 62 -6.25 12.41 -7.79
C GLY A 62 -5.06 11.57 -8.24
N THR A 63 -4.00 11.59 -7.43
CA THR A 63 -2.71 10.94 -7.67
C THR A 63 -2.39 9.97 -6.54
N PHE A 64 -1.41 9.09 -6.70
CA PHE A 64 -1.00 8.21 -5.59
C PHE A 64 -0.58 8.94 -4.31
N SER A 65 -0.17 10.22 -4.41
CA SER A 65 0.23 11.03 -3.26
C SER A 65 -0.98 11.58 -2.48
N ASP A 66 -2.19 11.42 -3.00
CA ASP A 66 -3.45 11.77 -2.33
C ASP A 66 -4.01 10.61 -1.50
N TYR A 67 -3.37 9.44 -1.52
CA TYR A 67 -3.82 8.23 -0.83
C TYR A 67 -2.84 7.77 0.26
N VAL A 68 -3.37 7.08 1.26
CA VAL A 68 -2.57 6.30 2.23
C VAL A 68 -2.50 4.86 1.74
N ALA A 69 -1.31 4.41 1.35
CA ALA A 69 -1.13 3.05 0.82
C ALA A 69 -1.19 1.97 1.91
N PHE A 70 -1.89 0.88 1.57
CA PHE A 70 -1.97 -0.39 2.31
C PHE A 70 -1.78 -1.56 1.35
N TYR A 71 -1.26 -2.68 1.85
CA TYR A 71 -1.15 -3.96 1.16
C TYR A 71 -2.18 -4.95 1.68
N PHE A 72 -2.70 -5.83 0.83
CA PHE A 72 -3.50 -6.97 1.26
C PHE A 72 -2.65 -8.09 1.91
N GLY A 73 -1.36 -8.15 1.58
CA GLY A 73 -0.42 -9.14 2.10
C GLY A 73 0.47 -8.53 3.18
N ALA A 74 0.71 -9.29 4.26
CA ALA A 74 1.64 -8.88 5.31
C ALA A 74 3.09 -8.81 4.80
N ARG A 75 3.44 -9.62 3.80
CA ARG A 75 4.76 -9.63 3.19
C ARG A 75 4.66 -9.00 1.80
N SER A 76 5.66 -8.21 1.42
CA SER A 76 5.71 -7.56 0.11
C SER A 76 7.15 -7.55 -0.44
N PRO A 77 7.31 -7.44 -1.77
CA PRO A 77 8.62 -7.17 -2.38
C PRO A 77 9.30 -5.94 -1.78
N MET A 78 8.54 -4.90 -1.46
CA MET A 78 9.05 -3.67 -0.82
C MET A 78 9.68 -3.95 0.55
N LEU A 79 9.12 -4.83 1.38
CA LEU A 79 9.75 -5.22 2.65
C LEU A 79 11.14 -5.83 2.41
N TYR A 80 11.28 -6.68 1.38
CA TYR A 80 12.56 -7.27 1.02
C TYR A 80 13.56 -6.19 0.54
N GLU A 81 13.12 -5.25 -0.30
CA GLU A 81 13.96 -4.14 -0.77
C GLU A 81 14.46 -3.28 0.38
N ILE A 82 13.60 -2.95 1.34
CA ILE A 82 13.96 -2.18 2.55
C ILE A 82 15.00 -2.93 3.39
N GLN A 83 14.79 -4.23 3.64
CA GLN A 83 15.72 -4.99 4.48
C GLN A 83 17.08 -5.25 3.81
N LYS A 84 17.14 -5.16 2.48
CA LYS A 84 18.37 -5.39 1.71
C LYS A 84 19.03 -4.12 1.21
N GLY A 85 18.33 -2.99 1.18
CA GLY A 85 18.80 -1.73 0.61
C GLY A 85 19.00 -1.81 -0.91
N TYR A 86 18.03 -2.39 -1.63
CA TYR A 86 18.06 -2.50 -3.10
C TYR A 86 17.26 -1.38 -3.78
N ASN A 87 17.49 -1.17 -5.08
CA ASN A 87 16.72 -0.24 -5.93
C ASN A 87 16.64 1.21 -5.40
N GLY A 88 17.68 1.69 -4.71
CA GLY A 88 17.70 3.05 -4.15
C GLY A 88 16.84 3.23 -2.89
N VAL A 89 16.30 2.14 -2.34
CA VAL A 89 15.65 2.12 -1.03
C VAL A 89 16.72 2.14 0.06
N GLU A 90 16.55 3.00 1.06
CA GLU A 90 17.41 3.02 2.23
C GLU A 90 17.24 1.73 3.03
N LYS A 91 18.37 1.08 3.34
CA LYS A 91 18.33 -0.12 4.16
C LYS A 91 17.86 0.23 5.57
N ARG A 92 16.86 -0.50 6.08
CA ARG A 92 16.36 -0.38 7.46
C ARG A 92 16.42 -1.71 8.19
N ASP A 93 16.69 -1.63 9.48
CA ASP A 93 16.65 -2.79 10.36
C ASP A 93 15.19 -3.17 10.66
N PRO A 94 14.86 -4.47 10.80
CA PRO A 94 13.50 -4.91 11.06
C PRO A 94 12.85 -4.25 12.29
N GLU A 95 13.63 -3.91 13.30
CA GLU A 95 13.20 -3.27 14.55
C GLU A 95 12.72 -1.82 14.34
N GLU A 96 13.15 -1.17 13.25
CA GLU A 96 12.70 0.18 12.87
C GLU A 96 11.31 0.15 12.18
N LEU A 97 10.83 -1.03 11.78
CA LEU A 97 9.64 -1.18 10.94
C LEU A 97 8.49 -1.80 11.72
N ILE A 98 7.33 -1.16 11.65
CA ILE A 98 6.10 -1.64 12.26
C ILE A 98 4.97 -1.77 11.24
N TYR A 99 4.03 -2.67 11.54
CA TYR A 99 2.78 -2.80 10.79
C TYR A 99 1.64 -2.11 11.53
N LEU A 100 0.95 -1.21 10.82
CA LEU A 100 -0.40 -0.80 11.17
C LEU A 100 -1.36 -1.76 10.45
N VAL A 101 -2.20 -2.45 11.21
CA VAL A 101 -3.09 -3.50 10.71
C VAL A 101 -4.54 -3.08 10.92
N SER A 102 -5.34 -3.22 9.87
CA SER A 102 -6.80 -3.08 9.92
C SER A 102 -7.43 -4.17 9.06
N ASP A 103 -8.75 -4.14 8.88
CA ASP A 103 -9.46 -5.04 7.99
C ASP A 103 -10.43 -4.29 7.07
N PHE A 104 -10.73 -4.92 5.94
CA PHE A 104 -11.62 -4.36 4.93
C PHE A 104 -13.04 -4.14 5.49
N THR A 105 -13.48 -4.97 6.43
CA THR A 105 -14.76 -4.77 7.14
C THR A 105 -14.80 -3.41 7.83
N THR A 106 -13.72 -3.01 8.48
CA THR A 106 -13.58 -1.71 9.15
C THR A 106 -13.65 -0.55 8.15
N ILE A 107 -13.00 -0.68 6.98
CA ILE A 107 -13.10 0.31 5.89
C ILE A 107 -14.56 0.54 5.48
N LYS A 108 -15.34 -0.54 5.33
CA LYS A 108 -16.76 -0.46 4.98
C LYS A 108 -17.61 0.17 6.08
N LEU A 109 -17.42 -0.26 7.32
CA LEU A 109 -18.18 0.25 8.48
C LEU A 109 -17.99 1.75 8.67
N LEU A 110 -16.78 2.25 8.37
CA LEU A 110 -16.44 3.67 8.46
C LEU A 110 -16.71 4.44 7.17
N ASN A 111 -17.22 3.79 6.12
CA ASN A 111 -17.51 4.38 4.81
C ASN A 111 -16.30 5.14 4.21
N ILE A 112 -15.10 4.60 4.38
CA ILE A 112 -13.86 5.18 3.86
C ILE A 112 -13.79 4.89 2.36
N GLN A 113 -13.55 5.92 1.54
CA GLN A 113 -13.30 5.75 0.11
C GLN A 113 -11.96 5.03 -0.11
N TYR A 114 -11.94 4.06 -1.03
CA TYR A 114 -10.75 3.29 -1.33
C TYR A 114 -10.63 3.03 -2.83
N ILE A 115 -9.40 2.81 -3.25
CA ILE A 115 -9.05 2.25 -4.56
C ILE A 115 -8.07 1.12 -4.31
N PHE A 116 -8.22 0.01 -5.03
CA PHE A 116 -7.28 -1.10 -5.03
C PHE A 116 -6.97 -1.57 -6.45
N THR A 117 -5.92 -2.38 -6.59
CA THR A 117 -5.48 -2.93 -7.87
C THR A 117 -5.30 -4.44 -7.78
N ASP A 118 -5.48 -5.13 -8.91
CA ASP A 118 -5.27 -6.58 -9.06
C ASP A 118 -3.79 -6.99 -9.06
N GLY A 119 -2.89 -6.03 -9.25
CA GLY A 119 -1.44 -6.25 -9.23
C GLY A 119 -0.67 -5.02 -8.79
N HIS A 120 0.59 -4.91 -9.24
CA HIS A 120 1.42 -3.76 -8.93
C HIS A 120 0.85 -2.50 -9.59
N ALA A 121 0.34 -1.54 -8.81
CA ALA A 121 -0.41 -0.38 -9.32
C ALA A 121 0.35 0.50 -10.33
N TYR A 122 1.68 0.35 -10.46
CA TYR A 122 2.46 1.03 -11.50
C TYR A 122 2.50 0.27 -12.83
N ASN A 123 2.29 -1.05 -12.82
CA ASN A 123 2.21 -1.85 -14.04
C ASN A 123 1.02 -1.38 -14.88
N HIS A 124 1.24 -1.20 -16.18
CA HIS A 124 0.24 -0.74 -17.14
C HIS A 124 -0.87 -1.78 -17.37
N LEU A 125 -0.60 -3.03 -17.03
CA LEU A 125 -1.57 -4.13 -17.11
C LEU A 125 -2.50 -4.19 -15.88
N SER A 126 -2.15 -3.52 -14.77
CA SER A 126 -2.97 -3.56 -13.57
C SER A 126 -4.20 -2.67 -13.70
N GLN A 127 -5.34 -3.22 -13.27
CA GLN A 127 -6.62 -2.53 -13.27
C GLN A 127 -6.88 -1.90 -11.90
N PHE A 128 -7.64 -0.80 -11.90
CA PHE A 128 -8.06 -0.10 -10.69
C PHE A 128 -9.53 -0.37 -10.41
N PHE A 129 -9.85 -0.61 -9.14
CA PHE A 129 -11.18 -0.93 -8.66
C PHE A 129 -11.50 -0.10 -7.41
N ASN A 130 -12.78 0.24 -7.22
CA ASN A 130 -13.27 0.98 -6.05
C ASN A 130 -14.58 0.40 -5.49
N GLU A 131 -14.96 -0.81 -5.90
CA GLU A 131 -16.12 -1.52 -5.38
C GLU A 131 -15.75 -2.87 -4.74
N GLU A 132 -16.49 -3.26 -3.68
CA GLU A 132 -16.25 -4.51 -2.94
C GLU A 132 -16.39 -5.75 -3.82
N LYS A 133 -17.34 -5.74 -4.77
CA LYS A 133 -17.61 -6.88 -5.66
C LYS A 133 -16.38 -7.26 -6.50
N ASP A 134 -15.45 -6.32 -6.69
CA ASP A 134 -14.25 -6.49 -7.51
C ASP A 134 -13.08 -7.08 -6.70
N LEU A 135 -13.25 -7.33 -5.39
CA LEU A 135 -12.28 -8.12 -4.60
C LEU A 135 -12.08 -9.54 -5.13
N LYS A 136 -12.98 -10.01 -6.01
CA LYS A 136 -12.84 -11.26 -6.76
C LYS A 136 -11.69 -11.25 -7.78
N GLU A 137 -11.25 -10.06 -8.21
CA GLU A 137 -10.15 -9.87 -9.17
C GLU A 137 -8.77 -9.98 -8.51
N ILE A 138 -8.71 -9.90 -7.17
CA ILE A 138 -7.48 -10.11 -6.42
C ILE A 138 -7.10 -11.59 -6.42
N ASP A 139 -5.87 -11.90 -6.83
CA ASP A 139 -5.27 -13.21 -6.60
C ASP A 139 -4.90 -13.38 -5.12
N TRP A 140 -5.86 -13.84 -4.33
CA TRP A 140 -5.69 -14.11 -2.91
C TRP A 140 -4.66 -15.21 -2.60
N LYS A 141 -4.28 -16.06 -3.57
CA LYS A 141 -3.17 -16.99 -3.39
C LYS A 141 -1.85 -16.23 -3.46
N ALA A 142 -1.69 -15.36 -4.46
CA ALA A 142 -0.50 -14.53 -4.62
C ALA A 142 -0.26 -13.58 -3.43
N VAL A 143 -1.33 -13.02 -2.86
CA VAL A 143 -1.28 -12.17 -1.65
C VAL A 143 -0.59 -12.86 -0.47
N ASN A 144 -0.71 -14.19 -0.36
CA ASN A 144 -0.21 -14.98 0.76
C ASN A 144 1.12 -15.70 0.46
N LEU A 145 1.72 -15.47 -0.70
CA LEU A 145 3.02 -16.05 -1.04
C LEU A 145 4.13 -15.54 -0.12
N VAL A 146 5.17 -16.36 0.04
CA VAL A 146 6.39 -15.99 0.79
C VAL A 146 7.43 -15.36 -0.13
N LYS A 147 7.37 -15.67 -1.42
CA LYS A 147 8.24 -15.13 -2.47
C LYS A 147 7.39 -14.77 -3.69
N TRP A 148 7.65 -13.60 -4.26
CA TRP A 148 7.10 -13.16 -5.54
C TRP A 148 8.22 -13.28 -6.57
N ASN A 149 7.91 -13.91 -7.69
CA ASN A 149 8.73 -13.89 -8.89
C ASN A 149 7.87 -13.25 -9.98
N ASP A 150 8.48 -12.60 -10.98
CA ASP A 150 7.77 -12.30 -12.23
C ASP A 150 7.37 -13.63 -12.86
N THR A 151 6.10 -14.00 -12.71
CA THR A 151 5.53 -15.13 -13.41
C THR A 151 4.98 -14.62 -14.73
N GLU A 152 5.55 -15.04 -15.85
CA GLU A 152 5.03 -14.80 -17.21
C GLU A 152 3.66 -15.46 -17.47
N GLU A 153 2.95 -15.95 -16.46
CA GLU A 153 1.66 -16.60 -16.64
C GLU A 153 0.50 -15.61 -16.55
N VAL A 154 0.29 -14.89 -17.66
CA VAL A 154 -1.07 -14.51 -18.08
C VAL A 154 -1.14 -14.71 -19.60
N LEU A 155 -1.76 -15.82 -20.02
CA LEU A 155 -2.36 -15.98 -21.35
C LEU A 155 -3.71 -15.27 -21.38
#